data_AF-A0A072PC95-F1
#
_entry.id   AF-A0A072PC95-F1
#
_cell.length_a   1.000
_cell.length_b   1.000
_cell.length_c   1.000
_cell.angle_alpha   90.00
_cell.angle_beta   90.00
_cell.angle_gamma   90.00
#
_symmetry.space_group_name_H-M   'P 1'
#
loop_
_entity.id
_entity.type
_entity.pdbx_description
1 polymer ?
#
loop_
_entity_poly.entity_id
_entity_poly.type
_entity_poly.pdbx_seq_one_letter_code
_entity_poly.pdbx_strand_id
1 'polypeptide(L)'
;NSRNDPFNTLPAPLNEVDEILLARFRTVERWPWCPINGQGLWPQFAYSDQLVFHATMYSFGTHFKCRIHEGNTIPPLDPEADMRIIQHKLAAIALINDRLSDERQAVSDGCIAAVATLTNMALVLDSHEEAKKHMQGLHAVINMRGGLLSLGDGVRTHLQRLISFNDLIYSELFDEELRFPPLVDVWNGAWSTLDLPESSGPLPGLSRAELEYFKIYPHPVLEVLDDIRQLCYSEQTKPLEQANDTARMIRCDVCLKLERRLRLFIQSESPPSSNAIDGPFWKATALAALIHVHRSLRGNPLRYRHFTVLTTQLYDTLLTMDDGLPELDFSPSIAVWILSTGCFTCTSPVIRPEFLEMLRKACTKFGIVTWSNFHGTVSRFLWTGQADEERYRELW
;
A
#
# COMPACT_ATOMS: atom_id res chain seq x y z
N ASN A 1 -9.15 26.69 29.41
CA ASN A 1 -8.38 26.81 28.15
C ASN A 1 -7.67 25.51 27.89
N SER A 2 -7.76 25.01 26.66
CA SER A 2 -7.07 23.80 26.25
C SER A 2 -5.56 24.01 26.29
N ARG A 3 -4.78 23.00 26.74
CA ARG A 3 -3.30 23.09 26.74
C ARG A 3 -2.72 23.15 25.33
N ASN A 4 -3.43 22.56 24.37
CA ASN A 4 -3.01 22.46 22.97
C ASN A 4 -3.63 23.53 22.06
N ASP A 5 -4.56 24.34 22.57
CA ASP A 5 -5.17 25.49 21.91
C ASP A 5 -5.45 26.64 22.92
N PRO A 6 -4.40 27.32 23.40
CA PRO A 6 -4.54 28.35 24.43
C PRO A 6 -5.29 29.59 23.95
N PHE A 7 -5.45 29.75 22.63
CA PHE A 7 -6.09 30.89 21.98
C PHE A 7 -7.47 30.57 21.37
N ASN A 8 -8.00 29.35 21.55
CA ASN A 8 -9.25 28.88 20.95
C ASN A 8 -9.30 29.11 19.42
N THR A 9 -8.21 28.78 18.75
CA THR A 9 -8.01 28.94 17.30
C THR A 9 -8.36 27.70 16.49
N LEU A 10 -8.56 26.55 17.13
CA LEU A 10 -8.94 25.33 16.46
C LEU A 10 -10.43 25.33 16.06
N PRO A 11 -10.80 24.60 15.00
CA PRO A 11 -12.12 24.71 14.39
C PRO A 11 -13.20 23.90 15.14
N ALA A 12 -12.83 23.20 16.21
CA ALA A 12 -13.74 22.46 17.08
C ALA A 12 -13.29 22.53 18.54
N PRO A 13 -14.22 22.55 19.52
CA PRO A 13 -13.86 22.52 20.93
C PRO A 13 -13.24 21.16 21.28
N LEU A 14 -12.10 21.20 21.98
CA LEU A 14 -11.37 20.01 22.41
C LEU A 14 -11.80 19.57 23.81
N ASN A 15 -11.95 18.25 24.01
CA ASN A 15 -11.92 17.63 25.33
C ASN A 15 -10.54 17.01 25.61
N GLU A 16 -10.38 16.37 26.77
CA GLU A 16 -9.11 15.75 27.18
C GLU A 16 -8.61 14.68 26.20
N VAL A 17 -9.51 13.85 25.67
CA VAL A 17 -9.17 12.85 24.67
C VAL A 17 -8.69 13.49 23.37
N ASP A 18 -9.36 14.55 22.91
CA ASP A 18 -8.96 15.26 21.69
C ASP A 18 -7.59 15.91 21.84
N GLU A 19 -7.28 16.43 23.03
CA GLU A 19 -5.95 16.95 23.33
C GLU A 19 -4.87 15.87 23.20
N ILE A 20 -5.14 14.65 23.70
CA ILE A 20 -4.22 13.52 23.56
C ILE A 20 -4.08 13.10 22.10
N LEU A 21 -5.19 12.95 21.36
CA LEU A 21 -5.17 12.59 19.95
C LEU A 21 -4.43 13.63 19.11
N LEU A 22 -4.67 14.92 19.36
CA LEU A 22 -4.01 16.01 18.66
C LEU A 22 -2.52 16.09 19.00
N ALA A 23 -2.15 15.90 20.26
CA ALA A 23 -0.74 15.85 20.67
C ALA A 23 -0.03 14.68 19.97
N ARG A 24 -0.65 13.51 19.90
CA ARG A 24 -0.12 12.35 19.17
C ARG A 24 -0.05 12.62 17.68
N PHE A 25 -1.08 13.23 17.09
CA PHE A 25 -1.08 13.63 15.68
C PHE A 25 0.11 14.50 15.33
N ARG A 26 0.51 15.43 16.20
CA ARG A 26 1.66 16.31 15.97
C ARG A 26 3.02 15.65 16.18
N THR A 27 3.10 14.62 17.02
CA THR A 27 4.38 14.10 17.54
C THR A 27 4.71 12.69 17.08
N VAL A 28 3.70 11.90 16.74
CA VAL A 28 3.90 10.52 16.31
C VAL A 28 3.73 10.42 14.81
N GLU A 29 4.78 9.91 14.16
CA GLU A 29 4.80 9.72 12.73
C GLU A 29 3.78 8.65 12.32
N ARG A 30 3.00 8.95 11.29
CA ARG A 30 2.12 7.96 10.66
C ARG A 30 2.95 7.07 9.74
N TRP A 31 2.97 5.77 10.03
CA TRP A 31 3.67 4.77 9.23
C TRP A 31 2.75 3.61 8.84
N PRO A 32 2.63 3.24 7.55
CA PRO A 32 3.26 3.86 6.36
C PRO A 32 2.87 5.33 6.19
N TRP A 33 3.71 6.08 5.48
CA TRP A 33 3.40 7.47 5.16
C TRP A 33 2.08 7.56 4.38
N CYS A 34 1.25 8.52 4.80
CA CYS A 34 -0.05 8.81 4.22
C CYS A 34 -0.22 10.33 4.27
N PRO A 35 -0.86 10.97 3.27
CA PRO A 35 -1.04 12.41 3.27
C PRO A 35 -1.74 12.97 4.53
N ILE A 36 -2.55 12.15 5.20
CA ILE A 36 -3.19 12.47 6.49
C ILE A 36 -2.16 12.24 7.62
N ASN A 37 -1.19 13.15 7.73
CA ASN A 37 -0.07 13.08 8.68
C ASN A 37 0.09 14.39 9.48
N GLY A 38 0.75 14.30 10.64
CA GLY A 38 1.13 15.44 11.49
C GLY A 38 2.21 16.36 10.94
N GLN A 39 2.75 16.02 9.76
CA GLN A 39 3.84 16.72 9.09
C GLN A 39 3.36 17.25 7.72
N GLY A 40 4.14 18.13 7.12
CA GLY A 40 3.82 18.71 5.81
C GLY A 40 2.65 19.70 5.85
N LEU A 41 1.84 19.72 4.80
CA LEU A 41 0.76 20.72 4.60
C LEU A 41 -0.57 20.32 5.27
N TRP A 42 -0.74 19.05 5.61
CA TRP A 42 -2.00 18.54 6.14
C TRP A 42 -2.43 19.14 7.48
N PRO A 43 -1.53 19.36 8.48
CA PRO A 43 -1.93 19.93 9.76
C PRO A 43 -2.56 21.31 9.63
N GLN A 44 -1.96 22.21 8.85
CA GLN A 44 -2.49 23.54 8.63
C GLN A 44 -3.88 23.48 7.99
N PHE A 45 -4.07 22.58 7.02
CA PHE A 45 -5.36 22.37 6.39
C PHE A 45 -6.42 21.85 7.38
N ALA A 46 -6.07 20.84 8.18
CA ALA A 46 -6.94 20.28 9.21
C ALA A 46 -7.31 21.31 10.28
N TYR A 47 -6.42 22.25 10.64
CA TYR A 47 -6.71 23.30 11.61
C TYR A 47 -7.54 24.44 11.02
N SER A 48 -7.56 24.59 9.70
CA SER A 48 -8.32 25.65 9.02
C SER A 48 -9.77 25.29 8.70
N ASP A 49 -10.11 24.00 8.69
CA ASP A 49 -11.42 23.50 8.26
C ASP A 49 -11.96 22.47 9.27
N GLN A 50 -13.11 22.77 9.88
CA GLN A 50 -13.76 21.91 10.89
C GLN A 50 -14.06 20.50 10.38
N LEU A 51 -14.50 20.37 9.14
CA LEU A 51 -14.81 19.07 8.54
C LEU A 51 -13.53 18.24 8.40
N VAL A 52 -12.46 18.86 7.89
CA VAL A 52 -11.15 18.19 7.74
C VAL A 52 -10.57 17.83 9.11
N PHE A 53 -10.76 18.67 10.12
CA PHE A 53 -10.35 18.38 11.49
C PHE A 53 -11.00 17.09 12.01
N HIS A 54 -12.33 16.99 11.95
CA HIS A 54 -13.04 15.79 12.41
C HIS A 54 -12.64 14.54 11.62
N ALA A 55 -12.54 14.63 10.29
CA ALA A 55 -12.09 13.50 9.47
C ALA A 55 -10.67 13.06 9.82
N THR A 56 -9.76 14.01 10.07
CA THR A 56 -8.36 13.75 10.46
C THR A 56 -8.28 13.06 11.81
N MET A 57 -9.01 13.56 12.83
CA MET A 57 -9.01 12.94 14.16
C MET A 57 -9.57 11.52 14.14
N TYR A 58 -10.65 11.29 13.36
CA TYR A 58 -11.17 9.93 13.15
C TYR A 58 -10.13 9.01 12.48
N SER A 59 -9.52 9.47 11.38
CA SER A 59 -8.54 8.69 10.63
C SER A 59 -7.31 8.35 11.47
N PHE A 60 -6.73 9.35 12.12
CA PHE A 60 -5.54 9.18 12.92
C PHE A 60 -5.83 8.30 14.15
N GLY A 61 -6.91 8.58 14.89
CA GLY A 61 -7.30 7.77 16.05
C GLY A 61 -7.53 6.29 15.69
N THR A 62 -8.22 6.04 14.58
CA THR A 62 -8.44 4.69 14.05
C THR A 62 -7.15 3.99 13.65
N HIS A 63 -6.27 4.67 12.90
CA HIS A 63 -4.98 4.11 12.48
C HIS A 63 -4.12 3.71 13.70
N PHE A 64 -4.08 4.56 14.73
CA PHE A 64 -3.34 4.26 15.96
C PHE A 64 -3.86 3.02 16.68
N LYS A 65 -5.19 2.88 16.79
CA LYS A 65 -5.81 1.68 17.39
C LYS A 65 -5.36 0.39 16.71
N CYS A 66 -5.32 0.39 15.38
CA CYS A 66 -4.89 -0.79 14.61
C CYS A 66 -3.40 -1.14 14.83
N ARG A 67 -2.54 -0.16 15.16
CA ARG A 67 -1.08 -0.34 15.30
C ARG A 67 -0.62 -0.72 16.71
N ILE A 68 -1.37 -0.37 17.77
CA ILE A 68 -1.00 -0.67 19.17
C ILE A 68 -0.77 -2.18 19.41
N HIS A 69 -1.39 -3.05 18.60
CA HIS A 69 -1.33 -4.49 18.77
C HIS A 69 -0.20 -5.20 17.98
N GLU A 70 0.71 -4.44 17.35
CA GLU A 70 1.88 -4.98 16.61
C GLU A 70 3.21 -4.82 17.37
N GLY A 71 3.17 -4.54 18.69
CA GLY A 71 4.36 -4.53 19.55
C GLY A 71 4.85 -3.16 20.03
N ASN A 72 4.08 -2.08 19.79
CA ASN A 72 4.44 -0.75 20.27
C ASN A 72 4.07 -0.53 21.75
N THR A 73 4.98 0.15 22.47
CA THR A 73 4.88 0.60 23.87
C THR A 73 3.84 1.70 24.13
N ILE A 74 2.97 2.01 23.17
CA ILE A 74 1.95 3.05 23.32
C ILE A 74 0.74 2.41 24.01
N PRO A 75 0.31 2.92 25.19
CA PRO A 75 -0.84 2.36 25.88
C PRO A 75 -2.09 2.37 24.99
N PRO A 76 -2.90 1.29 25.02
CA PRO A 76 -4.22 1.28 24.38
C PRO A 76 -5.04 2.48 24.85
N LEU A 77 -5.81 3.04 23.93
CA LEU A 77 -6.76 4.11 24.26
C LEU A 77 -7.90 3.52 25.13
N ASP A 78 -8.36 4.28 26.12
CA ASP A 78 -9.51 3.96 26.96
C ASP A 78 -10.78 3.79 26.09
N PRO A 79 -11.76 2.92 26.43
CA PRO A 79 -13.10 2.91 25.85
C PRO A 79 -13.74 4.30 25.60
N GLU A 80 -13.50 5.29 26.46
CA GLU A 80 -13.97 6.67 26.26
C GLU A 80 -13.37 7.30 24.99
N ALA A 81 -12.10 7.00 24.70
CA ALA A 81 -11.42 7.50 23.51
C ALA A 81 -11.91 6.80 22.23
N ASP A 82 -12.32 5.53 22.30
CA ASP A 82 -13.00 4.85 21.20
C ASP A 82 -14.31 5.55 20.84
N MET A 83 -15.14 5.86 21.84
CA MET A 83 -16.38 6.60 21.63
C MET A 83 -16.11 7.98 21.01
N ARG A 84 -15.05 8.67 21.46
CA ARG A 84 -14.69 9.98 20.91
C ARG A 84 -14.25 9.92 19.44
N ILE A 85 -13.46 8.91 19.06
CA ILE A 85 -13.08 8.68 17.65
C ILE A 85 -14.32 8.49 16.77
N ILE A 86 -15.32 7.75 17.24
CA ILE A 86 -16.59 7.57 16.52
C ILE A 86 -17.39 8.87 16.46
N GLN A 87 -17.40 9.69 17.51
CA GLN A 87 -18.03 11.02 17.46
C GLN A 87 -17.42 11.91 16.38
N HIS A 88 -16.10 11.87 16.17
CA HIS A 88 -15.46 12.58 15.05
C HIS A 88 -15.94 12.08 13.69
N LYS A 89 -16.12 10.76 13.52
CA LYS A 89 -16.71 10.20 12.29
C LYS A 89 -18.12 10.75 12.05
N LEU A 90 -18.97 10.73 13.06
CA LEU A 90 -20.36 11.20 12.97
C LEU A 90 -20.45 12.69 12.66
N ALA A 91 -19.62 13.51 13.33
CA ALA A 91 -19.53 14.94 13.07
C ALA A 91 -19.06 15.23 11.63
N ALA A 92 -18.07 14.49 11.12
CA ALA A 92 -17.61 14.62 9.74
C ALA A 92 -18.73 14.27 8.74
N ILE A 93 -19.48 13.19 8.97
CA ILE A 93 -20.60 12.79 8.10
C ILE A 93 -21.71 13.86 8.08
N ALA A 94 -22.06 14.42 9.24
CA ALA A 94 -23.06 15.49 9.32
C ALA A 94 -22.62 16.72 8.51
N LEU A 95 -21.38 17.17 8.70
CA LEU A 95 -20.80 18.30 7.97
C LEU A 95 -20.65 18.04 6.47
N ILE A 96 -20.37 16.79 6.05
CA ILE A 96 -20.38 16.41 4.63
C ILE A 96 -21.78 16.59 4.05
N ASN A 97 -22.81 16.05 4.71
CA ASN A 97 -24.19 16.16 4.22
C ASN A 97 -24.64 17.62 4.10
N ASP A 98 -24.25 18.47 5.04
CA ASP A 98 -24.51 19.91 4.98
C ASP A 98 -23.82 20.54 3.76
N ARG A 99 -22.54 20.23 3.52
CA ARG A 99 -21.79 20.74 2.34
C ARG A 99 -22.31 20.21 1.01
N LEU A 100 -22.82 18.97 0.97
CA LEU A 100 -23.39 18.40 -0.25
C LEU A 100 -24.69 19.08 -0.68
N SER A 101 -25.33 19.85 0.19
CA SER A 101 -26.53 20.64 -0.14
C SER A 101 -26.23 21.91 -0.94
N ASP A 102 -24.95 22.31 -1.05
CA ASP A 102 -24.48 23.45 -1.86
C ASP A 102 -23.41 22.96 -2.86
N GLU A 103 -23.67 23.12 -4.16
CA GLU A 103 -22.77 22.62 -5.21
C GLU A 103 -21.33 23.13 -5.09
N ARG A 104 -21.12 24.37 -4.64
CA ARG A 104 -19.77 24.96 -4.48
C ARG A 104 -19.06 24.37 -3.27
N GLN A 105 -19.79 24.13 -2.19
CA GLN A 105 -19.24 23.53 -0.97
C GLN A 105 -18.99 22.03 -1.15
N ALA A 106 -19.84 21.34 -1.92
CA ALA A 106 -19.74 19.93 -2.24
C ALA A 106 -18.38 19.59 -2.89
N VAL A 107 -17.91 20.46 -3.79
CA VAL A 107 -16.63 20.30 -4.49
C VAL A 107 -15.46 21.06 -3.84
N SER A 108 -15.65 21.55 -2.61
CA SER A 108 -14.57 22.20 -1.85
C SER A 108 -13.45 21.20 -1.52
N ASP A 109 -12.22 21.71 -1.42
CA ASP A 109 -11.05 20.89 -1.08
C ASP A 109 -11.27 20.19 0.28
N GLY A 110 -11.92 20.85 1.24
CA GLY A 110 -12.25 20.27 2.56
C GLY A 110 -13.28 19.14 2.50
N CYS A 111 -14.30 19.26 1.63
CA CYS A 111 -15.28 18.18 1.42
C CYS A 111 -14.61 16.95 0.79
N ILE A 112 -13.84 17.16 -0.28
CA ILE A 112 -13.07 16.12 -0.97
C ILE A 112 -12.12 15.40 0.01
N ALA A 113 -11.39 16.18 0.82
CA ALA A 113 -10.46 15.65 1.80
C ALA A 113 -11.14 14.76 2.83
N ALA A 114 -12.28 15.19 3.37
CA ALA A 114 -13.00 14.41 4.35
C ALA A 114 -13.60 13.13 3.76
N VAL A 115 -14.21 13.20 2.58
CA VAL A 115 -14.72 11.99 1.89
C VAL A 115 -13.57 11.02 1.63
N ALA A 116 -12.44 11.48 1.05
CA ALA A 116 -11.28 10.63 0.82
C ALA A 116 -10.68 10.05 2.11
N THR A 117 -10.71 10.81 3.21
CA THR A 117 -10.25 10.34 4.51
C THR A 117 -11.16 9.25 5.09
N LEU A 118 -12.48 9.41 5.00
CA LEU A 118 -13.45 8.39 5.41
C LEU A 118 -13.35 7.14 4.55
N THR A 119 -13.19 7.29 3.23
CA THR A 119 -12.92 6.17 2.32
C THR A 119 -11.69 5.39 2.75
N ASN A 120 -10.58 6.08 3.04
CA ASN A 120 -9.32 5.44 3.44
C ASN A 120 -9.52 4.55 4.68
N MET A 121 -10.28 5.03 5.66
CA MET A 121 -10.58 4.23 6.86
C MET A 121 -11.57 3.10 6.62
N ALA A 122 -12.59 3.29 5.78
CA ALA A 122 -13.52 2.22 5.42
C ALA A 122 -12.81 1.05 4.70
N LEU A 123 -11.81 1.36 3.88
CA LEU A 123 -10.94 0.39 3.22
C LEU A 123 -10.07 -0.39 4.21
N VAL A 124 -9.59 0.27 5.27
CA VAL A 124 -8.76 -0.36 6.31
C VAL A 124 -9.61 -1.21 7.28
N LEU A 125 -10.82 -0.78 7.61
CA LEU A 125 -11.69 -1.38 8.64
C LEU A 125 -12.69 -2.45 8.13
N ASP A 126 -12.58 -2.90 6.87
CA ASP A 126 -13.44 -3.94 6.29
C ASP A 126 -14.95 -3.60 6.32
N SER A 127 -15.32 -2.42 5.82
CA SER A 127 -16.72 -2.12 5.51
C SER A 127 -16.87 -1.93 4.01
N HIS A 128 -17.11 -3.02 3.27
CA HIS A 128 -17.30 -2.96 1.81
C HIS A 128 -18.42 -1.98 1.46
N GLU A 129 -19.58 -2.10 2.09
CA GLU A 129 -20.72 -1.22 1.82
C GLU A 129 -20.39 0.26 2.06
N GLU A 130 -19.65 0.57 3.12
CA GLU A 130 -19.23 1.96 3.39
C GLU A 130 -18.16 2.43 2.41
N ALA A 131 -17.15 1.61 2.12
CA ALA A 131 -16.09 1.92 1.17
C ALA A 131 -16.65 2.16 -0.24
N LYS A 132 -17.62 1.35 -0.67
CA LYS A 132 -18.31 1.48 -1.96
C LYS A 132 -19.06 2.79 -2.06
N LYS A 133 -19.87 3.13 -1.04
CA LYS A 133 -20.61 4.41 -0.99
C LYS A 133 -19.66 5.60 -1.02
N HIS A 134 -18.62 5.58 -0.20
CA HIS A 134 -17.65 6.69 -0.15
C HIS A 134 -16.85 6.80 -1.45
N MET A 135 -16.44 5.70 -2.08
CA MET A 135 -15.75 5.73 -3.37
C MET A 135 -16.65 6.22 -4.51
N GLN A 136 -17.94 5.86 -4.52
CA GLN A 136 -18.91 6.40 -5.48
C GLN A 136 -19.10 7.91 -5.30
N GLY A 137 -19.29 8.36 -4.06
CA GLY A 137 -19.41 9.78 -3.72
C GLY A 137 -18.14 10.56 -4.08
N LEU A 138 -16.97 10.02 -3.75
CA LEU A 138 -15.67 10.63 -4.08
C LEU A 138 -15.49 10.79 -5.59
N HIS A 139 -15.79 9.75 -6.36
CA HIS A 139 -15.72 9.80 -7.82
C HIS A 139 -16.67 10.86 -8.40
N ALA A 140 -17.90 10.94 -7.91
CA ALA A 140 -18.87 11.94 -8.35
C ALA A 140 -18.40 13.37 -8.05
N VAL A 141 -17.95 13.65 -6.83
CA VAL A 141 -17.48 14.99 -6.42
C VAL A 141 -16.22 15.40 -7.21
N ILE A 142 -15.29 14.49 -7.45
CA ILE A 142 -14.09 14.75 -8.25
C ILE A 142 -14.45 15.06 -9.70
N ASN A 143 -15.40 14.34 -10.29
CA ASN A 143 -15.85 14.63 -11.65
C ASN A 143 -16.54 16.00 -11.74
N MET A 144 -17.38 16.36 -10.76
CA MET A 144 -17.98 17.70 -10.67
C MET A 144 -16.93 18.81 -10.52
N ARG A 145 -15.82 18.53 -9.82
CA ARG A 145 -14.70 19.47 -9.64
C ARG A 145 -13.88 19.71 -10.93
N GLY A 146 -14.01 18.84 -11.93
CA GLY A 146 -13.23 18.89 -13.18
C GLY A 146 -12.20 17.76 -13.33
N GLY A 147 -12.33 16.68 -12.55
CA GLY A 147 -11.47 15.50 -12.60
C GLY A 147 -10.26 15.57 -11.67
N LEU A 148 -9.60 14.42 -11.45
CA LEU A 148 -8.51 14.30 -10.48
C LEU A 148 -7.32 15.22 -10.79
N LEU A 149 -7.01 15.41 -12.07
CA LEU A 149 -5.88 16.23 -12.52
C LEU A 149 -6.11 17.74 -12.31
N SER A 150 -7.33 18.17 -12.00
CA SER A 150 -7.62 19.58 -11.64
C SER A 150 -7.03 19.99 -10.28
N LEU A 151 -6.60 19.04 -9.46
CA LEU A 151 -6.08 19.23 -8.11
C LEU A 151 -4.55 19.46 -8.11
N GLY A 152 -4.05 20.55 -8.71
CA GLY A 152 -2.63 20.66 -9.09
C GLY A 152 -1.61 21.21 -8.08
N ASP A 153 -2.01 21.78 -6.94
CA ASP A 153 -1.09 22.55 -6.08
C ASP A 153 -1.30 22.41 -4.56
N GLY A 154 -0.21 22.55 -3.80
CA GLY A 154 -0.23 22.56 -2.32
C GLY A 154 -0.91 21.33 -1.70
N VAL A 155 -1.96 21.57 -0.92
CA VAL A 155 -2.72 20.48 -0.29
C VAL A 155 -3.51 19.65 -1.31
N ARG A 156 -3.83 20.20 -2.49
CA ARG A 156 -4.56 19.47 -3.52
C ARG A 156 -3.73 18.32 -4.10
N THR A 157 -2.41 18.47 -4.18
CA THR A 157 -1.52 17.36 -4.52
C THR A 157 -1.55 16.25 -3.46
N HIS A 158 -1.74 16.59 -2.18
CA HIS A 158 -1.95 15.58 -1.11
C HIS A 158 -3.29 14.86 -1.30
N LEU A 159 -4.33 15.57 -1.74
CA LEU A 159 -5.62 14.96 -2.10
C LEU A 159 -5.48 14.02 -3.28
N GLN A 160 -4.76 14.40 -4.34
CA GLN A 160 -4.49 13.51 -5.48
C GLN A 160 -3.88 12.19 -5.03
N ARG A 161 -2.83 12.25 -4.20
CA ARG A 161 -2.16 11.05 -3.66
C ARG A 161 -3.11 10.19 -2.83
N LEU A 162 -3.88 10.80 -1.93
CA LEU A 162 -4.82 10.08 -1.07
C LEU A 162 -5.92 9.39 -1.89
N ILE A 163 -6.47 10.10 -2.88
CA ILE A 163 -7.50 9.57 -3.78
C ILE A 163 -6.94 8.42 -4.63
N SER A 164 -5.77 8.59 -5.24
CA SER A 164 -5.13 7.55 -6.05
C SER A 164 -4.74 6.31 -5.23
N PHE A 165 -4.35 6.50 -3.96
CA PHE A 165 -4.09 5.38 -3.05
C PHE A 165 -5.38 4.65 -2.67
N ASN A 166 -6.45 5.39 -2.34
CA ASN A 166 -7.75 4.76 -2.06
C ASN A 166 -8.30 4.00 -3.26
N ASP A 167 -8.14 4.54 -4.47
CA ASP A 167 -8.54 3.89 -5.73
C ASP A 167 -7.81 2.56 -5.93
N LEU A 168 -6.50 2.54 -5.70
CA LEU A 168 -5.69 1.33 -5.76
C LEU A 168 -6.16 0.29 -4.73
N ILE A 169 -6.24 0.66 -3.45
CA ILE A 169 -6.64 -0.29 -2.40
C ILE A 169 -8.08 -0.80 -2.61
N TYR A 170 -8.99 0.06 -3.08
CA TYR A 170 -10.35 -0.34 -3.42
C TYR A 170 -10.35 -1.35 -4.59
N SER A 171 -9.58 -1.10 -5.64
CA SER A 171 -9.40 -2.02 -6.77
C SER A 171 -8.86 -3.38 -6.32
N GLU A 172 -7.86 -3.40 -5.44
CA GLU A 172 -7.27 -4.63 -4.91
C GLU A 172 -8.23 -5.45 -4.05
N LEU A 173 -9.00 -4.78 -3.18
CA LEU A 173 -9.89 -5.44 -2.22
C LEU A 173 -11.14 -6.02 -2.85
N PHE A 174 -11.70 -5.34 -3.86
CA PHE A 174 -13.01 -5.68 -4.42
C PHE A 174 -12.94 -6.16 -5.87
N ASP A 175 -11.73 -6.31 -6.40
CA ASP A 175 -11.45 -6.72 -7.77
C ASP A 175 -12.09 -5.81 -8.84
N GLU A 176 -12.24 -4.52 -8.54
CA GLU A 176 -12.80 -3.52 -9.47
C GLU A 176 -11.69 -2.82 -10.28
N GLU A 177 -12.05 -2.24 -11.42
CA GLU A 177 -11.14 -1.41 -12.23
C GLU A 177 -10.73 -0.12 -11.50
N LEU A 178 -9.52 0.36 -11.81
CA LEU A 178 -9.03 1.66 -11.33
C LEU A 178 -9.88 2.78 -11.92
N ARG A 179 -10.50 3.61 -11.08
CA ARG A 179 -11.47 4.63 -11.51
C ARG A 179 -10.82 5.94 -11.94
N PHE A 180 -9.65 6.24 -11.38
CA PHE A 180 -8.97 7.51 -11.63
C PHE A 180 -7.76 7.36 -12.53
N PRO A 181 -7.43 8.38 -13.35
CA PRO A 181 -6.26 8.35 -14.21
C PRO A 181 -4.95 8.33 -13.40
N PRO A 182 -3.86 7.81 -13.99
CA PRO A 182 -2.54 7.83 -13.36
C PRO A 182 -2.01 9.26 -13.20
N LEU A 183 -1.27 9.52 -12.11
CA LEU A 183 -0.59 10.79 -11.85
C LEU A 183 0.81 10.81 -12.48
N VAL A 184 0.86 10.66 -13.81
CA VAL A 184 2.10 10.40 -14.57
C VAL A 184 3.20 11.42 -14.26
N ASP A 185 2.88 12.71 -14.24
CA ASP A 185 3.88 13.76 -14.00
C ASP A 185 4.44 13.72 -12.58
N VAL A 186 3.56 13.51 -11.58
CA VAL A 186 3.95 13.37 -10.17
C VAL A 186 4.87 12.17 -10.00
N TRP A 187 4.51 11.03 -10.58
CA TRP A 187 5.26 9.80 -10.40
C TRP A 187 6.58 9.77 -11.18
N ASN A 188 6.61 10.33 -12.39
CA ASN A 188 7.84 10.44 -13.16
C ASN A 188 8.81 11.46 -12.54
N GLY A 189 8.29 12.57 -12.02
CA GLY A 189 9.08 13.53 -11.24
C GLY A 189 9.63 12.89 -9.96
N ALA A 190 8.84 12.10 -9.23
CA ALA A 190 9.32 11.39 -8.07
C ALA A 190 10.43 10.37 -8.43
N TRP A 191 10.21 9.58 -9.49
CA TRP A 191 11.20 8.60 -9.96
C TRP A 191 12.55 9.23 -10.32
N SER A 192 12.54 10.36 -11.04
CA SER A 192 13.77 11.02 -11.49
C SER A 192 14.59 11.65 -10.36
N THR A 193 14.00 11.83 -9.18
CA THR A 193 14.72 12.34 -7.99
C THR A 193 15.43 11.24 -7.20
N LEU A 194 15.15 9.96 -7.50
CA LEU A 194 15.82 8.86 -6.82
C LEU A 194 17.26 8.71 -7.34
N ASP A 195 18.18 8.57 -6.40
CA ASP A 195 19.57 8.26 -6.64
C ASP A 195 19.70 6.74 -6.83
N LEU A 196 19.54 6.30 -8.09
CA LEU A 196 19.44 4.89 -8.47
C LEU A 196 20.79 4.39 -9.02
N PRO A 197 21.25 3.20 -8.60
CA PRO A 197 22.48 2.62 -9.11
C PRO A 197 22.30 2.18 -10.58
N GLU A 198 23.41 2.04 -11.30
CA GLU A 198 23.39 1.38 -12.60
C GLU A 198 22.92 -0.08 -12.45
N SER A 199 21.99 -0.49 -13.33
CA SER A 199 21.40 -1.82 -13.31
C SER A 199 22.50 -2.89 -13.44
N SER A 200 22.58 -3.81 -12.47
CA SER A 200 23.59 -4.88 -12.41
C SER A 200 23.30 -6.06 -13.35
N GLY A 201 22.56 -5.83 -14.44
CA GLY A 201 22.04 -6.87 -15.34
C GLY A 201 20.68 -7.43 -14.90
N PRO A 202 20.14 -8.44 -15.61
CA PRO A 202 18.80 -8.99 -15.38
C PRO A 202 18.69 -9.70 -14.02
N LEU A 203 17.47 -9.78 -13.50
CA LEU A 203 17.14 -10.62 -12.34
C LEU A 203 17.46 -12.10 -12.65
N PRO A 204 17.91 -12.90 -11.65
CA PRO A 204 18.26 -14.30 -11.85
C PRO A 204 17.12 -15.12 -12.50
N GLY A 205 17.41 -15.84 -13.58
CA GLY A 205 16.43 -16.65 -14.31
C GLY A 205 15.50 -15.86 -15.22
N LEU A 206 15.65 -14.53 -15.31
CA LEU A 206 14.79 -13.64 -16.09
C LEU A 206 15.56 -12.88 -17.19
N SER A 207 16.77 -13.31 -17.53
CA SER A 207 17.45 -12.76 -18.71
C SER A 207 16.72 -13.17 -19.99
N ARG A 208 16.85 -12.37 -21.04
CA ARG A 208 16.27 -12.68 -22.35
C ARG A 208 16.68 -14.06 -22.86
N ALA A 209 17.95 -14.44 -22.69
CA ALA A 209 18.46 -15.72 -23.13
C ALA A 209 17.86 -16.90 -22.33
N GLU A 210 17.67 -16.74 -21.02
CA GLU A 210 17.00 -17.75 -20.18
C GLU A 210 15.53 -17.91 -20.60
N LEU A 211 14.79 -16.80 -20.73
CA LEU A 211 13.39 -16.83 -21.16
C LEU A 211 13.23 -17.48 -22.55
N GLU A 212 14.09 -17.13 -23.52
CA GLU A 212 14.09 -17.73 -24.85
C GLU A 212 14.40 -19.23 -24.81
N TYR A 213 15.34 -19.67 -23.97
CA TYR A 213 15.68 -21.08 -23.78
C TYR A 213 14.49 -21.90 -23.27
N PHE A 214 13.75 -21.35 -22.29
CA PHE A 214 12.57 -21.99 -21.72
C PHE A 214 11.26 -21.69 -22.48
N LYS A 215 11.34 -20.96 -23.59
CA LYS A 215 10.20 -20.57 -24.44
C LYS A 215 9.11 -19.78 -23.68
N ILE A 216 9.54 -18.94 -22.75
CA ILE A 216 8.69 -18.04 -21.98
C ILE A 216 8.70 -16.68 -22.66
N TYR A 217 7.52 -16.15 -22.97
CA TYR A 217 7.43 -14.84 -23.61
C TYR A 217 7.73 -13.72 -22.61
N PRO A 218 8.64 -12.77 -22.91
CA PRO A 218 8.92 -11.63 -22.03
C PRO A 218 7.66 -10.80 -21.77
N HIS A 219 7.42 -10.47 -20.50
CA HIS A 219 6.25 -9.71 -20.07
C HIS A 219 6.65 -8.35 -19.50
N PRO A 220 5.83 -7.28 -19.67
CA PRO A 220 6.11 -5.95 -19.10
C PRO A 220 6.28 -5.89 -17.57
N VAL A 221 5.89 -6.95 -16.85
CA VAL A 221 6.20 -7.13 -15.40
C VAL A 221 7.71 -7.10 -15.15
N LEU A 222 8.54 -7.56 -16.09
CA LEU A 222 9.99 -7.56 -15.96
C LEU A 222 10.57 -6.17 -15.72
N GLU A 223 10.05 -5.16 -16.42
CA GLU A 223 10.46 -3.76 -16.22
C GLU A 223 10.10 -3.28 -14.81
N VAL A 224 8.90 -3.63 -14.33
CA VAL A 224 8.46 -3.25 -12.98
C VAL A 224 9.29 -3.96 -11.92
N LEU A 225 9.68 -5.21 -12.11
CA LEU A 225 10.56 -5.92 -11.18
C LEU A 225 11.95 -5.27 -11.13
N ASP A 226 12.48 -4.79 -12.25
CA ASP A 226 13.74 -4.04 -12.26
C ASP A 226 13.61 -2.72 -11.49
N ASP A 227 12.52 -1.98 -11.73
CA ASP A 227 12.20 -0.76 -10.98
C ASP A 227 12.11 -1.04 -9.46
N ILE A 228 11.44 -2.14 -9.06
CA ILE A 228 11.36 -2.57 -7.66
C ILE A 228 12.74 -2.89 -7.11
N ARG A 229 13.59 -3.58 -7.87
CA ARG A 229 14.96 -3.92 -7.46
C ARG A 229 15.79 -2.66 -7.20
N GLN A 230 15.65 -1.64 -8.05
CA GLN A 230 16.32 -0.35 -7.84
C GLN A 230 15.80 0.33 -6.56
N LEU A 231 14.50 0.24 -6.27
CA LEU A 231 13.92 0.76 -5.04
C LEU A 231 14.35 -0.01 -3.78
N CYS A 232 14.54 -1.32 -3.90
CA CYS A 232 15.12 -2.18 -2.86
C CYS A 232 16.55 -1.75 -2.52
N TYR A 233 17.38 -1.42 -3.53
CA TYR A 233 18.71 -0.86 -3.28
C TYR A 233 18.65 0.50 -2.59
N SER A 234 17.72 1.36 -3.01
CA SER A 234 17.47 2.64 -2.32
C SER A 234 17.08 2.42 -0.86
N GLU A 235 16.28 1.40 -0.54
CA GLU A 235 15.95 1.04 0.85
C GLU A 235 17.16 0.58 1.65
N GLN A 236 18.06 -0.22 1.06
CA GLN A 236 19.27 -0.68 1.72
C GLN A 236 20.23 0.47 2.08
N THR A 237 20.32 1.46 1.20
CA THR A 237 21.28 2.57 1.33
C THR A 237 20.72 3.77 2.09
N LYS A 238 19.42 4.04 1.91
CA LYS A 238 18.68 5.16 2.53
C LYS A 238 17.31 4.62 2.99
N PRO A 239 17.26 3.93 4.15
CA PRO A 239 16.02 3.34 4.66
C PRO A 239 14.91 4.37 4.82
N LEU A 240 13.69 4.00 4.45
CA LEU A 240 12.52 4.89 4.48
C LEU A 240 12.19 5.35 5.92
N GLU A 241 12.51 4.52 6.91
CA GLU A 241 12.36 4.85 8.34
C GLU A 241 13.19 6.09 8.73
N GLN A 242 14.36 6.26 8.13
CA GLN A 242 15.30 7.35 8.40
C GLN A 242 15.10 8.56 7.47
N ALA A 243 14.20 8.44 6.48
CA ALA A 243 13.93 9.49 5.52
C ALA A 243 13.13 10.65 6.12
N ASN A 244 13.32 11.87 5.62
CA ASN A 244 12.47 13.01 5.97
C ASN A 244 11.10 12.93 5.26
N ASP A 245 10.14 13.78 5.65
CA ASP A 245 8.78 13.79 5.09
C ASP A 245 8.75 13.91 3.55
N THR A 246 9.60 14.77 2.96
CA THR A 246 9.69 14.93 1.51
C THR A 246 10.17 13.65 0.81
N ALA A 247 11.23 13.03 1.33
CA ALA A 247 11.76 11.79 0.78
C ALA A 247 10.77 10.63 0.96
N ARG A 248 10.04 10.57 2.09
CA ARG A 248 8.97 9.58 2.30
C ARG A 248 7.83 9.75 1.32
N MET A 249 7.39 10.98 1.07
CA MET A 249 6.38 11.30 0.07
C MET A 249 6.83 10.85 -1.34
N ILE A 250 8.07 11.16 -1.74
CA ILE A 250 8.64 10.71 -3.02
C ILE A 250 8.63 9.18 -3.12
N ARG A 251 9.07 8.48 -2.07
CA ARG A 251 9.06 7.01 -2.02
C ARG A 251 7.65 6.45 -2.11
N CYS A 252 6.65 7.08 -1.49
CA CYS A 252 5.25 6.69 -1.60
C CYS A 252 4.66 6.92 -3.00
N ASP A 253 5.03 8.00 -3.69
CA ASP A 253 4.64 8.25 -5.08
C ASP A 253 5.21 7.19 -6.02
N VAL A 254 6.49 6.82 -5.81
CA VAL A 254 7.14 5.75 -6.56
C VAL A 254 6.47 4.40 -6.28
N CYS A 255 6.24 4.04 -5.02
CA CYS A 255 5.53 2.80 -4.69
C CYS A 255 4.15 2.76 -5.37
N LEU A 256 3.40 3.88 -5.34
CA LEU A 256 2.06 3.94 -5.93
C LEU A 256 2.08 3.73 -7.45
N LYS A 257 3.09 4.26 -8.15
CA LYS A 257 3.33 4.01 -9.58
C LYS A 257 3.50 2.51 -9.85
N LEU A 258 4.37 1.85 -9.07
CA LEU A 258 4.70 0.43 -9.23
C LEU A 258 3.48 -0.45 -8.93
N GLU A 259 2.80 -0.20 -7.82
CA GLU A 259 1.61 -0.95 -7.40
C GLU A 259 0.49 -0.85 -8.44
N ARG A 260 0.24 0.34 -9.01
CA ARG A 260 -0.77 0.50 -10.06
C ARG A 260 -0.40 -0.22 -11.35
N ARG A 261 0.87 -0.22 -11.76
CA ARG A 261 1.32 -1.00 -12.94
C ARG A 261 1.11 -2.49 -12.69
N LEU A 262 1.48 -3.00 -11.51
CA LEU A 262 1.27 -4.40 -11.14
C LEU A 262 -0.21 -4.75 -11.12
N ARG A 263 -1.07 -3.88 -10.55
CA ARG A 263 -2.52 -4.09 -10.52
C ARG A 263 -3.10 -4.23 -11.93
N LEU A 264 -2.69 -3.38 -12.87
CA LEU A 264 -3.11 -3.49 -14.27
C LEU A 264 -2.69 -4.81 -14.91
N PHE A 265 -1.48 -5.33 -14.61
CA PHE A 265 -1.05 -6.64 -15.09
C PHE A 265 -1.82 -7.81 -14.47
N ILE A 266 -2.23 -7.68 -13.21
CA ILE A 266 -3.04 -8.70 -12.52
C ILE A 266 -4.46 -8.77 -13.11
N GLN A 267 -4.99 -7.61 -13.53
CA GLN A 267 -6.32 -7.49 -14.14
C GLN A 267 -6.34 -7.79 -15.64
N SER A 268 -5.22 -7.61 -16.34
CA SER A 268 -5.16 -7.87 -17.78
C SER A 268 -5.36 -9.36 -18.07
N GLU A 269 -6.27 -9.66 -18.98
CA GLU A 269 -6.36 -11.01 -19.56
C GLU A 269 -5.07 -11.32 -20.33
N SER A 270 -4.58 -12.55 -20.20
CA SER A 270 -3.40 -12.98 -20.95
C SER A 270 -3.67 -12.86 -22.45
N PRO A 271 -2.76 -12.27 -23.25
CA PRO A 271 -2.98 -12.16 -24.68
C PRO A 271 -3.16 -13.56 -25.28
N PRO A 272 -4.03 -13.72 -26.30
CA PRO A 272 -4.36 -15.02 -26.89
C PRO A 272 -3.16 -15.71 -27.57
N SER A 273 -2.04 -15.01 -27.74
CA SER A 273 -0.78 -15.54 -28.26
C SER A 273 0.21 -16.01 -27.19
N SER A 274 -0.11 -15.88 -25.89
CA SER A 274 0.71 -16.42 -24.81
C SER A 274 0.49 -17.92 -24.68
N ASN A 275 1.54 -18.68 -24.41
CA ASN A 275 1.39 -20.09 -24.04
C ASN A 275 0.53 -20.15 -22.76
N ALA A 276 -0.34 -21.16 -22.62
CA ALA A 276 -1.24 -21.30 -21.46
C ALA A 276 -0.52 -21.27 -20.09
N ILE A 277 0.78 -21.55 -20.10
CA ILE A 277 1.72 -21.56 -18.96
C ILE A 277 2.10 -20.13 -18.50
N ASP A 278 2.21 -19.18 -19.42
CA ASP A 278 2.78 -17.85 -19.12
C ASP A 278 1.83 -16.98 -18.29
N GLY A 279 0.52 -17.14 -18.51
CA GLY A 279 -0.51 -16.33 -17.85
C GLY A 279 -0.48 -16.46 -16.32
N PRO A 280 -0.68 -17.66 -15.77
CA PRO A 280 -0.59 -17.90 -14.33
C PRO A 280 0.77 -17.48 -13.75
N PHE A 281 1.87 -17.74 -14.46
CA PHE A 281 3.22 -17.38 -14.02
C PHE A 281 3.39 -15.87 -13.83
N TRP A 282 3.05 -15.07 -14.85
CA TRP A 282 3.18 -13.62 -14.78
C TRP A 282 2.21 -12.99 -13.78
N LYS A 283 1.01 -13.56 -13.63
CA LYS A 283 0.04 -13.13 -12.62
C LYS A 283 0.53 -13.41 -11.20
N ALA A 284 1.04 -14.60 -10.92
CA ALA A 284 1.62 -14.94 -9.62
C ALA A 284 2.84 -14.05 -9.30
N THR A 285 3.69 -13.80 -10.30
CA THR A 285 4.83 -12.88 -10.19
C THR A 285 4.38 -11.45 -9.86
N ALA A 286 3.37 -10.93 -10.56
CA ALA A 286 2.84 -9.60 -10.32
C ALA A 286 2.17 -9.47 -8.94
N LEU A 287 1.42 -10.48 -8.50
CA LEU A 287 0.82 -10.55 -7.17
C LEU A 287 1.89 -10.57 -6.06
N ALA A 288 2.91 -11.42 -6.19
CA ALA A 288 4.01 -11.46 -5.23
C ALA A 288 4.78 -10.14 -5.19
N ALA A 289 5.01 -9.49 -6.33
CA ALA A 289 5.62 -8.16 -6.39
C ALA A 289 4.77 -7.10 -5.71
N LEU A 290 3.44 -7.13 -5.90
CA LEU A 290 2.53 -6.17 -5.30
C LEU A 290 2.53 -6.31 -3.77
N ILE A 291 2.44 -7.56 -3.28
CA ILE A 291 2.55 -7.89 -1.86
C ILE A 291 3.90 -7.45 -1.30
N HIS A 292 5.00 -7.68 -2.03
CA HIS A 292 6.33 -7.25 -1.62
C HIS A 292 6.45 -5.73 -1.51
N VAL A 293 5.91 -4.96 -2.46
CA VAL A 293 5.94 -3.49 -2.39
C VAL A 293 5.15 -3.01 -1.16
N HIS A 294 3.94 -3.52 -0.94
CA HIS A 294 3.14 -3.16 0.24
C HIS A 294 3.84 -3.49 1.56
N ARG A 295 4.41 -4.69 1.68
CA ARG A 295 5.01 -5.13 2.95
C ARG A 295 6.43 -4.60 3.15
N SER A 296 7.31 -4.84 2.19
CA SER A 296 8.76 -4.65 2.34
C SER A 296 9.19 -3.20 2.07
N LEU A 297 8.51 -2.50 1.14
CA LEU A 297 8.93 -1.16 0.70
C LEU A 297 8.07 -0.04 1.29
N ARG A 298 6.78 -0.31 1.56
CA ARG A 298 5.91 0.64 2.30
C ARG A 298 5.85 0.38 3.79
N GLY A 299 6.09 -0.84 4.25
CA GLY A 299 5.93 -1.20 5.66
C GLY A 299 4.46 -1.30 6.11
N ASN A 300 3.55 -1.69 5.21
CA ASN A 300 2.14 -1.87 5.58
C ASN A 300 1.99 -2.94 6.69
N PRO A 301 1.12 -2.73 7.69
CA PRO A 301 0.76 -3.71 8.71
C PRO A 301 0.13 -4.96 8.08
N LEU A 302 0.56 -6.16 8.50
CA LEU A 302 0.02 -7.43 7.99
C LEU A 302 -1.47 -7.62 8.35
N ARG A 303 -1.95 -6.90 9.36
CA ARG A 303 -3.37 -6.88 9.73
C ARG A 303 -4.25 -6.12 8.74
N TYR A 304 -3.68 -5.35 7.83
CA TYR A 304 -4.48 -4.69 6.80
C TYR A 304 -5.08 -5.73 5.86
N ARG A 305 -6.38 -5.58 5.58
CA ARG A 305 -7.17 -6.56 4.82
C ARG A 305 -6.61 -6.92 3.44
N HIS A 306 -5.96 -5.98 2.77
CA HIS A 306 -5.41 -6.20 1.42
C HIS A 306 -4.42 -7.38 1.41
N PHE A 307 -3.68 -7.65 2.49
CA PHE A 307 -2.82 -8.83 2.56
C PHE A 307 -3.61 -10.14 2.52
N THR A 308 -4.73 -10.23 3.24
CA THR A 308 -5.59 -11.43 3.18
C THR A 308 -6.12 -11.64 1.77
N VAL A 309 -6.58 -10.58 1.11
CA VAL A 309 -7.11 -10.65 -0.26
C VAL A 309 -6.02 -11.02 -1.26
N LEU A 310 -4.89 -10.29 -1.28
CA LEU A 310 -3.81 -10.50 -2.23
C LEU A 310 -3.11 -11.85 -2.06
N THR A 311 -2.90 -12.31 -0.82
CA THR A 311 -2.29 -13.64 -0.58
C THR A 311 -3.23 -14.78 -0.94
N THR A 312 -4.54 -14.60 -0.78
CA THR A 312 -5.55 -15.56 -1.28
C THR A 312 -5.55 -15.59 -2.81
N GLN A 313 -5.54 -14.43 -3.48
CA GLN A 313 -5.42 -14.37 -4.94
C GLN A 313 -4.12 -15.02 -5.45
N LEU A 314 -3.00 -14.80 -4.75
CA LEU A 314 -1.73 -15.44 -5.08
C LEU A 314 -1.84 -16.97 -4.94
N TYR A 315 -2.40 -17.43 -3.84
CA TYR A 315 -2.61 -18.85 -3.59
C TYR A 315 -3.51 -19.49 -4.67
N ASP A 316 -4.66 -18.89 -4.94
CA ASP A 316 -5.60 -19.35 -5.97
C ASP A 316 -4.94 -19.37 -7.35
N THR A 317 -4.11 -18.37 -7.67
CA THR A 317 -3.34 -18.34 -8.93
C THR A 317 -2.34 -19.48 -9.00
N LEU A 318 -1.62 -19.78 -7.91
CA LEU A 318 -0.71 -20.92 -7.85
C LEU A 318 -1.45 -22.26 -7.97
N LEU A 319 -2.69 -22.35 -7.47
CA LEU A 319 -3.53 -23.55 -7.64
C LEU A 319 -4.05 -23.76 -9.07
N THR A 320 -3.99 -22.75 -9.93
CA THR A 320 -4.29 -22.93 -11.36
C THR A 320 -3.15 -23.55 -12.15
N MET A 321 -1.96 -23.62 -11.56
CA MET A 321 -0.78 -24.30 -12.12
C MET A 321 -0.80 -25.80 -11.82
N ASP A 322 0.03 -26.56 -12.52
CA ASP A 322 0.16 -28.00 -12.30
C ASP A 322 0.79 -28.33 -10.93
N ASP A 323 0.47 -29.51 -10.38
CA ASP A 323 1.04 -29.96 -9.10
C ASP A 323 2.57 -30.01 -9.17
N GLY A 324 3.23 -29.49 -8.13
CA GLY A 324 4.67 -29.32 -8.10
C GLY A 324 5.21 -28.11 -8.87
N LEU A 325 4.33 -27.24 -9.38
CA LEU A 325 4.61 -25.93 -9.98
C LEU A 325 5.71 -25.95 -11.06
N PRO A 326 5.65 -26.86 -12.05
CA PRO A 326 6.67 -26.96 -13.10
C PRO A 326 6.86 -25.66 -13.91
N GLU A 327 5.84 -24.80 -13.96
CA GLU A 327 5.87 -23.47 -14.57
C GLU A 327 6.92 -22.56 -13.92
N LEU A 328 7.36 -22.86 -12.70
CA LEU A 328 8.38 -22.12 -11.96
C LEU A 328 9.79 -22.77 -12.04
N ASP A 329 9.92 -23.95 -12.64
CA ASP A 329 11.17 -24.74 -12.59
C ASP A 329 12.35 -24.08 -13.28
N PHE A 330 12.07 -23.24 -14.27
CA PHE A 330 13.09 -22.55 -15.03
C PHE A 330 13.86 -21.51 -14.20
N SER A 331 13.25 -21.00 -13.11
CA SER A 331 13.87 -20.02 -12.22
C SER A 331 13.62 -20.37 -10.76
N PRO A 332 14.54 -21.13 -10.12
CA PRO A 332 14.47 -21.42 -8.69
C PRO A 332 14.40 -20.15 -7.82
N SER A 333 15.02 -19.05 -8.26
CA SER A 333 15.03 -17.80 -7.51
C SER A 333 13.65 -17.16 -7.45
N ILE A 334 12.93 -17.11 -8.57
CA ILE A 334 11.59 -16.53 -8.57
C ILE A 334 10.60 -17.45 -7.84
N ALA A 335 10.71 -18.76 -8.01
CA ALA A 335 9.86 -19.74 -7.38
C ALA A 335 9.93 -19.61 -5.84
N VAL A 336 11.14 -19.67 -5.29
CA VAL A 336 11.38 -19.54 -3.86
C VAL A 336 10.96 -18.18 -3.34
N TRP A 337 11.22 -17.10 -4.10
CA TRP A 337 10.84 -15.75 -3.69
C TRP A 337 9.32 -15.52 -3.66
N ILE A 338 8.58 -15.99 -4.67
CA ILE A 338 7.10 -15.93 -4.71
C ILE A 338 6.53 -16.66 -3.50
N LEU A 339 6.95 -17.91 -3.29
CA LEU A 339 6.42 -18.76 -2.22
C LEU A 339 6.79 -18.22 -0.84
N SER A 340 8.01 -17.70 -0.67
CA SER A 340 8.43 -17.05 0.58
C SER A 340 7.63 -15.80 0.87
N THR A 341 7.38 -14.97 -0.16
CA THR A 341 6.53 -13.77 -0.05
C THR A 341 5.13 -14.14 0.44
N GLY A 342 4.53 -15.21 -0.09
CA GLY A 342 3.28 -15.76 0.44
C GLY A 342 3.39 -16.20 1.90
N CYS A 343 4.44 -16.93 2.27
CA CYS A 343 4.63 -17.48 3.62
C CYS A 343 4.66 -16.42 4.74
N PHE A 344 5.41 -15.33 4.56
CA PHE A 344 5.58 -14.33 5.63
C PHE A 344 4.50 -13.23 5.62
N THR A 345 3.72 -13.10 4.52
CA THR A 345 2.63 -12.11 4.45
C THR A 345 1.25 -12.70 4.66
N CYS A 346 1.06 -14.01 4.44
CA CYS A 346 -0.22 -14.66 4.65
C CYS A 346 -0.54 -14.78 6.14
N THR A 347 -1.61 -14.12 6.57
CA THR A 347 -2.13 -14.19 7.95
C THR A 347 -3.18 -15.27 8.15
N SER A 348 -3.66 -15.90 7.08
CA SER A 348 -4.66 -16.97 7.15
C SER A 348 -4.04 -18.23 7.76
N PRO A 349 -4.61 -18.78 8.85
CA PRO A 349 -4.13 -20.02 9.45
C PRO A 349 -4.37 -21.24 8.56
N VAL A 350 -5.21 -21.12 7.54
CA VAL A 350 -5.52 -22.20 6.58
C VAL A 350 -4.58 -22.18 5.39
N ILE A 351 -4.30 -21.00 4.83
CA ILE A 351 -3.51 -20.87 3.58
C ILE A 351 -2.00 -20.84 3.86
N ARG A 352 -1.58 -20.25 4.99
CA ARG A 352 -0.14 -20.14 5.31
C ARG A 352 0.59 -21.50 5.37
N PRO A 353 0.03 -22.56 5.98
CA PRO A 353 0.64 -23.89 5.94
C PRO A 353 0.82 -24.44 4.52
N GLU A 354 -0.10 -24.14 3.60
CA GLU A 354 -0.01 -24.59 2.21
C GLU A 354 1.13 -23.90 1.47
N PHE A 355 1.31 -22.58 1.66
CA PHE A 355 2.48 -21.86 1.15
C PHE A 355 3.79 -22.47 1.67
N LEU A 356 3.85 -22.81 2.97
CA LEU A 356 5.04 -23.42 3.57
C LEU A 356 5.34 -24.79 2.96
N GLU A 357 4.31 -25.60 2.71
CA GLU A 357 4.48 -26.91 2.08
C GLU A 357 4.93 -26.78 0.61
N MET A 358 4.36 -25.84 -0.15
CA MET A 358 4.83 -25.52 -1.50
C MET A 358 6.30 -25.06 -1.50
N LEU A 359 6.67 -24.16 -0.57
CA LEU A 359 8.04 -23.68 -0.42
C LEU A 359 9.01 -24.80 -0.07
N ARG A 360 8.62 -25.70 0.84
CA ARG A 360 9.42 -26.87 1.25
C ARG A 360 9.64 -27.82 0.06
N LYS A 361 8.60 -28.11 -0.71
CA LYS A 361 8.69 -28.93 -1.94
C LYS A 361 9.61 -28.28 -2.97
N ALA A 362 9.47 -26.98 -3.22
CA ALA A 362 10.32 -26.23 -4.14
C ALA A 362 11.79 -26.24 -3.69
N CYS A 363 12.07 -25.95 -2.42
CA CYS A 363 13.42 -25.99 -1.88
C CYS A 363 14.06 -27.38 -2.02
N THR A 364 13.30 -28.44 -1.74
CA THR A 364 13.76 -29.82 -1.92
C THR A 364 14.07 -30.12 -3.39
N LYS A 365 13.17 -29.73 -4.30
CA LYS A 365 13.30 -29.91 -5.75
C LYS A 365 14.55 -29.20 -6.31
N PHE A 366 14.84 -28.00 -5.84
CA PHE A 366 15.99 -27.21 -6.28
C PHE A 366 17.28 -27.47 -5.49
N GLY A 367 17.30 -28.40 -4.55
CA GLY A 367 18.48 -28.71 -3.73
C GLY A 367 18.87 -27.59 -2.75
N ILE A 368 17.93 -26.73 -2.38
CA ILE A 368 18.11 -25.64 -1.42
C ILE A 368 17.88 -26.20 -0.01
N VAL A 369 18.93 -26.83 0.53
CA VAL A 369 18.88 -27.58 1.81
C VAL A 369 19.63 -26.90 2.96
N THR A 370 20.22 -25.73 2.71
CA THR A 370 20.93 -24.96 3.74
C THR A 370 20.49 -23.50 3.72
N TRP A 371 20.58 -22.82 4.88
CA TRP A 371 20.37 -21.39 4.99
C TRP A 371 21.22 -20.61 3.97
N SER A 372 22.48 -20.99 3.79
CA SER A 372 23.38 -20.31 2.86
C SER A 372 22.86 -20.36 1.41
N ASN A 373 22.32 -21.50 0.98
CA ASN A 373 21.73 -21.64 -0.35
C ASN A 373 20.44 -20.85 -0.43
N PHE A 374 19.57 -20.95 0.58
CA PHE A 374 18.29 -20.24 0.62
C PHE A 374 18.48 -18.72 0.56
N HIS A 375 19.30 -18.18 1.46
CA HIS A 375 19.70 -16.78 1.48
C HIS A 375 20.31 -16.36 0.13
N GLY A 376 21.29 -17.11 -0.39
CA GLY A 376 21.93 -16.82 -1.67
C GLY A 376 20.96 -16.82 -2.87
N THR A 377 19.86 -17.55 -2.78
CA THR A 377 18.78 -17.56 -3.77
C THR A 377 17.89 -16.32 -3.63
N VAL A 378 17.35 -16.04 -2.44
CA VAL A 378 16.38 -14.95 -2.26
C VAL A 378 17.03 -13.56 -2.28
N SER A 379 18.26 -13.42 -1.79
CA SER A 379 18.94 -12.11 -1.67
C SER A 379 19.39 -11.54 -3.02
N ARG A 380 19.42 -12.37 -4.08
CA ARG A 380 19.79 -11.95 -5.44
C ARG A 380 18.59 -11.47 -6.27
N PHE A 381 17.38 -11.57 -5.73
CA PHE A 381 16.16 -11.16 -6.42
C PHE A 381 15.72 -9.76 -5.95
N LEU A 382 14.65 -9.65 -5.16
CA LEU A 382 14.19 -8.41 -4.55
C LEU A 382 14.48 -8.46 -3.05
N TRP A 383 15.47 -7.66 -2.62
CA TRP A 383 16.05 -7.71 -1.29
C TRP A 383 16.24 -6.32 -0.68
N THR A 384 15.74 -6.09 0.52
CA THR A 384 15.75 -4.81 1.25
C THR A 384 16.82 -4.75 2.35
N GLY A 385 17.74 -5.70 2.39
CA GLY A 385 18.84 -5.71 3.36
C GLY A 385 18.45 -6.37 4.68
N GLN A 386 18.80 -5.76 5.80
CA GLN A 386 18.63 -6.33 7.15
C GLN A 386 17.17 -6.70 7.46
N ALA A 387 16.20 -5.90 7.02
CA ALA A 387 14.79 -6.19 7.27
C ALA A 387 14.31 -7.47 6.56
N ASP A 388 14.86 -7.81 5.39
CA ASP A 388 14.61 -9.10 4.75
C ASP A 388 15.43 -10.21 5.43
N GLU A 389 16.70 -9.95 5.80
CA GLU A 389 17.53 -10.92 6.53
C GLU A 389 16.80 -11.51 7.75
N GLU A 390 16.20 -10.66 8.57
CA GLU A 390 15.45 -11.09 9.76
C GLU A 390 14.20 -11.91 9.39
N ARG A 391 13.43 -11.45 8.40
CA ARG A 391 12.19 -12.13 7.95
C ARG A 391 12.44 -13.50 7.33
N TYR A 392 13.42 -13.59 6.43
CA TYR A 392 13.73 -14.84 5.74
C TYR A 392 14.42 -15.84 6.69
N ARG A 393 15.16 -15.37 7.69
CA ARG A 393 15.78 -16.22 8.71
C ARG A 393 14.76 -16.81 9.68
N GLU A 394 13.69 -16.08 10.01
CA GLU A 394 12.57 -16.64 10.79
C GLU A 394 11.79 -17.71 10.00
N LEU A 395 11.70 -17.53 8.68
CA LEU A 395 11.00 -18.45 7.78
C LEU A 395 11.77 -19.77 7.58
N TRP A 396 13.09 -19.73 7.54
CA TRP A 396 13.98 -20.89 7.37
C TRP A 396 14.16 -21.67 8.67
#